data_AF-A0A9W6L7I1-F1
#
_entry.id   AF-A0A9W6L7I1-F1
#
_cell.length_a   1.000
_cell.length_b   1.000
_cell.length_c   1.000
_cell.angle_alpha   90.00
_cell.angle_beta   90.00
_cell.angle_gamma   90.00
#
_symmetry.space_group_name_H-M   'P 1'
#
loop_
_entity.id
_entity.type
_entity.pdbx_description
1 polymer ?
#
loop_
_entity_poly.entity_id
_entity_poly.type
_entity_poly.pdbx_seq_one_letter_code
_entity_poly.pdbx_strand_id
1 'polypeptide(L)' 'MAATRCVSPFATWIDGALRVVAAGEILDTADPAYSGREEMFETLDQYLDTREAKRPTVRRKKPTSSAD' A
#
# COMPACT_ATOMS: atom_id res chain seq x y z
N MET A 1 -15.89 -2.02 -4.21
CA MET A 1 -14.99 -0.86 -4.34
C MET A 1 -13.57 -1.37 -4.36
N ALA A 2 -12.82 -1.09 -5.41
CA ALA A 2 -11.43 -1.49 -5.52
C ALA A 2 -10.57 -0.38 -4.91
N ALA A 3 -9.83 -0.72 -3.85
CA ALA A 3 -8.90 0.20 -3.20
C ALA A 3 -7.51 0.04 -3.83
N THR A 4 -6.89 1.15 -4.18
CA THR A 4 -5.55 1.20 -4.76
C THR A 4 -4.62 2.01 -3.87
N ARG A 5 -3.33 1.68 -3.91
CA ARG A 5 -2.30 2.34 -3.12
C ARG A 5 -1.39 3.13 -4.04
N CYS A 6 -1.16 4.40 -3.71
CA CYS A 6 -0.22 5.22 -4.44
C CYS A 6 1.22 4.72 -4.22
N VAL A 7 1.96 4.46 -5.28
CA VAL A 7 3.35 3.96 -5.22
C VAL A 7 4.35 5.12 -5.22
N SER A 8 4.06 6.18 -5.98
CA SER A 8 4.94 7.35 -6.14
C SER A 8 4.18 8.64 -5.83
N PRO A 9 4.69 9.52 -4.95
CA PRO A 9 3.96 10.72 -4.55
C PRO A 9 3.90 11.72 -5.70
N PHE A 10 2.78 12.44 -5.82
CA PHE A 10 2.59 13.47 -6.83
C PHE A 10 1.64 14.58 -6.35
N ALA A 11 1.61 15.68 -7.10
CA ALA A 11 0.64 16.75 -6.91
C ALA A 11 -0.16 16.95 -8.19
N THR A 12 -1.46 17.20 -8.04
CA THR A 12 -2.35 17.52 -9.16
C THR A 12 -3.42 18.51 -8.75
N TRP A 13 -3.96 19.22 -9.73
CA TRP A 13 -5.15 20.04 -9.54
C TRP A 13 -6.40 19.16 -9.68
N ILE A 14 -7.34 19.31 -8.74
CA ILE A 14 -8.66 18.67 -8.75
C ILE A 14 -9.67 19.74 -8.37
N ASP A 15 -10.66 19.97 -9.23
CA ASP A 15 -11.71 20.99 -9.01
C ASP A 15 -11.16 22.38 -8.64
N GLY A 16 -10.03 22.77 -9.25
CA GLY A 16 -9.37 24.05 -9.00
C GLY A 16 -8.57 24.14 -7.69
N ALA A 17 -8.50 23.07 -6.90
CA ALA A 17 -7.67 22.96 -5.71
C ALA A 17 -6.44 22.10 -5.98
N LEU A 18 -5.28 22.53 -5.48
CA LEU A 18 -4.07 21.70 -5.51
C LEU A 18 -4.19 20.59 -4.47
N ARG A 19 -4.17 19.34 -4.92
CA ARG A 19 -4.13 18.15 -4.08
C ARG A 19 -2.76 17.47 -4.20
N VAL A 20 -2.19 17.12 -3.05
CA VAL A 20 -0.98 16.30 -2.97
C VAL A 20 -1.41 14.89 -2.56
N VAL A 21 -0.97 13.89 -3.31
CA VAL A 21 -1.18 12.47 -3.00
C VAL A 21 0.14 11.91 -2.51
N ALA A 22 0.15 11.41 -1.27
CA ALA A 22 1.34 10.87 -0.66
C ALA A 22 1.60 9.42 -1.09
N ALA A 23 2.88 9.01 -1.08
CA ALA A 23 3.23 7.61 -1.28
C ALA A 23 2.60 6.75 -0.18
N GLY A 24 1.90 5.68 -0.58
CA GLY A 24 1.17 4.79 0.31
C GLY A 24 -0.23 5.25 0.69
N GLU A 25 -0.68 6.42 0.24
CA GLU A 25 -2.07 6.83 0.39
C GLU A 25 -2.99 5.86 -0.36
N ILE A 26 -4.12 5.50 0.27
CA ILE A 26 -5.10 4.57 -0.29
C ILE A 26 -6.23 5.39 -0.89
N LEU A 27 -6.47 5.18 -2.18
CA LEU A 27 -7.51 5.86 -2.94
C LEU A 27 -8.46 4.84 -3.59
N ASP A 28 -9.72 5.23 -3.73
CA ASP A 28 -10.66 4.47 -4.55
C ASP A 28 -10.36 4.74 -6.03
N THR A 29 -10.57 3.73 -6.87
CA THR A 29 -10.58 3.86 -8.33
C THR A 29 -11.51 4.94 -8.88
N ALA A 30 -12.55 5.33 -8.12
CA ALA A 30 -13.43 6.43 -8.47
C ALA A 30 -12.88 7.83 -8.10
N ASP A 31 -11.75 7.94 -7.40
CA ASP A 31 -11.16 9.24 -7.02
C ASP A 31 -10.60 9.95 -8.27
N PRO A 32 -10.89 11.24 -8.50
CA PRO A 32 -10.33 12.00 -9.62
C PRO A 32 -8.80 12.08 -9.61
N ALA A 33 -8.15 11.85 -8.47
CA ALA A 33 -6.70 11.75 -8.39
C ALA A 33 -6.14 10.46 -9.02
N TYR A 34 -6.95 9.40 -9.11
CA TYR A 34 -6.59 8.11 -9.69
C TYR A 34 -6.67 8.11 -11.22
N SER A 35 -7.71 8.73 -11.79
CA SER A 35 -7.97 8.71 -13.23
C SER A 35 -6.85 9.36 -14.05
N GLY A 36 -6.38 8.64 -15.08
CA GLY A 36 -5.28 9.07 -15.96
C GLY A 36 -3.89 8.95 -15.34
N ARG A 37 -3.79 8.33 -14.15
CA ARG A 37 -2.55 8.11 -13.40
C ARG A 37 -2.49 6.70 -12.84
N GLU A 38 -3.22 5.77 -13.43
CA GLU A 38 -3.38 4.39 -12.97
C GLU A 38 -2.03 3.69 -12.77
N GLU A 39 -1.02 4.03 -13.58
CA GLU A 39 0.35 3.52 -13.50
C GLU A 39 1.09 3.91 -12.20
N MET A 40 0.66 4.97 -11.50
CA MET A 40 1.24 5.38 -10.22
C MET A 40 0.62 4.66 -9.03
N PHE A 41 -0.31 3.74 -9.28
CA PHE A 41 -1.02 2.99 -8.26
C PHE A 41 -0.82 1.49 -8.44
N GLU A 42 -0.82 0.77 -7.32
CA GLU A 42 -0.90 -0.69 -7.28
C GLU A 42 -2.19 -1.11 -6.58
N THR A 43 -2.70 -2.31 -6.86
CA THR A 43 -3.84 -2.82 -6.10
C THR A 43 -3.41 -3.18 -4.69
N LEU A 44 -4.31 -2.99 -3.72
CA LEU A 44 -3.99 -3.31 -2.33
C LEU A 44 -3.65 -4.79 -2.15
N ASP A 45 -4.28 -5.67 -2.91
CA ASP A 45 -3.98 -7.12 -2.93
C ASP A 45 -2.54 -7.40 -3.38
N GLN A 46 -2.06 -6.77 -4.47
CA GLN A 46 -0.68 -6.92 -4.94
C GLN A 46 0.34 -6.49 -3.87
N TYR A 47 0.04 -5.40 -3.16
CA TYR A 47 0.90 -4.93 -2.07
C TYR A 47 0.91 -5.92 -0.89
N LEU A 48 -0.24 -6.48 -0.51
CA LEU A 48 -0.34 -7.45 0.58
C LEU A 48 0.39 -8.75 0.26
N ASP A 49 0.22 -9.30 -0.94
CA ASP A 49 0.93 -10.49 -1.42
C ASP A 49 2.45 -10.29 -1.37
N THR A 50 2.92 -9.12 -1.84
CA THR A 50 4.34 -8.78 -1.81
C THR A 50 4.87 -8.62 -0.39
N ARG A 51 4.05 -8.11 0.54
CA ARG A 51 4.42 -7.91 1.94
C ARG A 51 4.46 -9.22 2.71
N GLU A 52 3.56 -10.15 2.44
CA GLU A 52 3.59 -11.50 3.02
C GLU A 52 4.82 -12.26 2.56
N ALA A 53 5.19 -12.18 1.28
CA ALA A 53 6.41 -12.77 0.76
C ALA A 53 7.70 -12.21 1.42
N LYS A 54 7.68 -10.93 1.84
CA LYS A 54 8.82 -10.26 2.48
C LYS A 54 8.82 -10.34 4.01
N ARG A 55 7.80 -10.91 4.66
CA ARG A 55 7.83 -11.10 6.11
C ARG A 55 8.94 -12.11 6.44
N PRO A 56 10.01 -11.72 7.16
CA PRO A 56 10.94 -12.71 7.67
C PRO A 56 10.13 -13.64 8.56
N THR A 57 10.13 -14.93 8.23
CA THR A 57 9.58 -15.97 9.10
C THR A 57 10.42 -15.92 10.37
N VAL A 58 9.97 -15.17 11.36
CA VAL A 58 10.51 -15.23 12.71
C VAL A 58 10.16 -16.63 13.21
N ARG A 59 11.02 -17.60 12.93
CA ARG A 59 10.99 -18.91 13.57
C ARG A 59 11.16 -18.65 15.05
N ARG A 60 10.04 -18.57 15.78
CA ARG A 60 10.04 -18.58 17.23
C ARG A 60 10.76 -19.85 17.66
N LYS A 61 12.00 -19.74 18.17
CA LYS A 61 12.65 -20.85 18.86
C LYS A 61 11.75 -21.22 20.04
N LYS A 62 11.25 -22.47 20.03
CA LYS A 62 10.51 -23.07 21.14
C LYS A 62 11.40 -22.98 22.39
N PRO A 63 10.95 -22.39 23.51
CA PRO A 63 11.74 -22.44 24.73
C PRO A 63 11.82 -23.90 25.18
N THR A 64 13.02 -24.47 25.18
CA THR A 64 13.30 -25.75 25.83
C THR A 64 13.24 -25.51 27.33
N SER A 65 12.11 -25.89 27.92
CA SER A 65 11.94 -26.08 29.36
C SER A 65 13.08 -26.95 29.86
N SER A 66 13.99 -26.36 30.65
CA SER A 66 14.98 -27.11 31.42
C SER A 66 14.42 -27.19 32.83
N ALA A 67 14.00 -28.39 33.20
CA ALA A 67 13.61 -28.72 34.57
C ALA A 67 14.88 -29.02 35.36
N ASP A 68 15.02 -28.38 36.52
CA ASP A 68 15.87 -28.80 37.63
C ASP A 68 15.07 -28.57 38.92
#